data_AF-A0A7Y2JQC1-F1
#
_entry.id   AF-A0A7Y2JQC1-F1
#
_cell.length_a   1.000
_cell.length_b   1.000
_cell.length_c   1.000
_cell.angle_alpha   90.00
_cell.angle_beta   90.00
_cell.angle_gamma   90.00
#
_symmetry.space_group_name_H-M   'P 1'
#
loop_
_entity.id
_entity.type
_entity.pdbx_description
1 polymer ?
#
loop_
_entity_poly.entity_id
_entity_poly.type
_entity_poly.pdbx_seq_one_letter_code
_entity_poly.pdbx_strand_id
1 'polypeptide(L)' 'MAFISYVPAHRIPPEHDVPDRDNIVRIHGQNSRSMRSHYHLYVDLMRRPGPLSREQREMIAVIVSGINGCHY' A
#
# COMPACT_ATOMS: atom_id res chain seq x y z
N MET A 1 -6.48 -2.43 11.05
CA MET A 1 -7.48 -1.36 11.27
C MET A 1 -6.77 -0.11 11.74
N ALA A 2 -7.36 1.07 11.56
CA ALA A 2 -6.73 2.35 11.92
C ALA A 2 -7.62 3.20 12.82
N PHE A 3 -7.01 4.18 13.49
CA PHE A 3 -7.67 5.13 14.40
C PHE A 3 -8.38 6.29 13.69
N ILE A 4 -8.51 6.22 12.36
CA ILE A 4 -9.23 7.19 11.55
C ILE A 4 -10.39 6.50 10.83
N SER A 5 -11.42 7.27 10.51
CA SER A 5 -12.54 6.77 9.71
C SER A 5 -12.06 6.34 8.32
N TYR A 6 -12.70 5.32 7.76
CA TYR A 6 -12.45 4.88 6.40
C TYR A 6 -13.39 5.62 5.44
N VAL A 7 -12.88 6.03 4.28
CA VAL A 7 -13.72 6.56 3.20
C VAL A 7 -14.47 5.41 2.54
N PRO A 8 -15.81 5.47 2.43
CA PRO A 8 -16.58 4.45 1.70
C PRO A 8 -16.16 4.35 0.24
N ALA A 9 -16.12 3.13 -0.32
CA ALA A 9 -15.64 2.88 -1.68
C ALA A 9 -16.38 3.70 -2.76
N HIS A 10 -17.69 3.92 -2.61
CA HIS A 10 -18.49 4.71 -3.56
C HIS A 10 -18.11 6.20 -3.62
N ARG A 11 -17.31 6.70 -2.66
CA ARG A 11 -16.79 8.08 -2.66
C ARG A 11 -15.40 8.19 -3.30
N ILE A 12 -14.78 7.07 -3.67
CA ILE A 12 -13.52 7.06 -4.39
C ILE A 12 -13.82 7.22 -5.90
N PRO A 13 -13.24 8.23 -6.58
CA PRO A 13 -13.41 8.38 -8.02
C PRO A 13 -12.91 7.13 -8.76
N PRO A 14 -13.59 6.65 -9.83
CA PRO A 14 -13.19 5.45 -10.56
C PRO A 14 -11.74 5.49 -11.07
N GLU A 15 -11.25 6.67 -11.45
CA GLU A 15 -9.88 6.89 -11.88
C GLU A 15 -8.83 6.72 -10.77
N HIS A 16 -9.25 6.71 -9.50
CA HIS A 16 -8.38 6.50 -8.35
C HIS A 16 -8.59 5.12 -7.70
N ASP A 17 -9.57 4.32 -8.14
CA ASP A 17 -9.78 2.99 -7.60
C ASP A 17 -8.61 2.06 -7.94
N VAL A 18 -8.28 1.18 -7.01
CA VAL A 18 -7.19 0.20 -7.14
C VAL A 18 -7.69 -1.18 -6.72
N PRO A 19 -7.16 -2.27 -7.32
CA PRO A 19 -7.63 -3.62 -7.06
C PRO A 19 -7.00 -4.22 -5.79
N ASP A 20 -6.96 -3.43 -4.72
CA ASP A 20 -6.38 -3.81 -3.43
C ASP A 20 -7.27 -3.27 -2.30
N ARG A 21 -7.62 -4.15 -1.37
CA ARG A 21 -8.54 -3.87 -0.26
C ARG A 21 -7.84 -4.04 1.10
N ASP A 22 -6.52 -4.15 1.12
CA ASP A 22 -5.73 -4.14 2.34
C ASP A 22 -5.98 -2.85 3.12
N ASN A 23 -5.92 -2.95 4.45
CA ASN A 23 -6.24 -1.83 5.33
C ASN A 23 -5.35 -0.61 5.05
N ILE A 24 -4.07 -0.80 4.68
CA ILE A 24 -3.14 0.27 4.30
C ILE A 24 -3.62 1.07 3.08
N VAL A 25 -4.17 0.40 2.06
CA VAL A 25 -4.75 1.07 0.89
C VAL A 25 -6.02 1.81 1.29
N ARG A 26 -6.89 1.16 2.06
CA ARG A 26 -8.17 1.74 2.48
C ARG A 26 -8.01 3.00 3.34
N ILE A 27 -6.98 3.09 4.19
CA ILE A 27 -6.73 4.31 4.98
C ILE A 27 -6.27 5.48 4.11
N HIS A 28 -5.55 5.21 3.01
CA HIS A 28 -5.14 6.25 2.08
C HIS A 28 -6.31 6.83 1.26
N GLY A 29 -7.50 6.22 1.31
CA GLY A 29 -8.71 6.74 0.67
C GLY A 29 -9.09 8.17 1.08
N GLN A 30 -8.57 8.67 2.21
CA GLN A 30 -8.65 10.08 2.61
C GLN A 30 -8.11 11.04 1.54
N ASN A 31 -7.10 10.60 0.78
CA ASN A 31 -6.62 11.25 -0.43
C ASN A 31 -6.45 10.20 -1.53
N SER A 32 -7.53 9.98 -2.28
CA SER A 32 -7.63 8.91 -3.29
C SER A 32 -6.57 9.03 -4.41
N ARG A 33 -6.14 10.25 -4.76
CA ARG A 33 -5.06 10.45 -5.74
C ARG A 33 -3.73 9.91 -5.19
N SER A 34 -3.38 10.27 -3.95
CA SER A 34 -2.18 9.76 -3.28
C SER A 34 -2.26 8.23 -3.05
N MET A 35 -3.43 7.70 -2.70
CA MET A 35 -3.66 6.26 -2.58
C MET A 35 -3.29 5.52 -3.87
N ARG A 36 -3.80 5.97 -5.01
CA ARG A 36 -3.49 5.36 -6.32
C ARG A 36 -2.00 5.42 -6.63
N SER A 37 -1.36 6.58 -6.43
CA SER A 37 0.08 6.73 -6.65
C SER A 37 0.91 5.82 -5.74
N HIS A 38 0.54 5.70 -4.46
CA HIS A 38 1.22 4.83 -3.51
C HIS A 38 1.09 3.35 -3.91
N TYR A 39 -0.11 2.91 -4.30
CA TYR A 39 -0.35 1.54 -4.78
C TYR A 39 0.51 1.20 -6.00
N HIS A 40 0.56 2.09 -7.01
CA HIS A 40 1.37 1.86 -8.19
C HIS A 40 2.86 1.81 -7.87
N LEU A 41 3.36 2.71 -7.02
CA LEU A 41 4.74 2.65 -6.55
C LEU A 41 5.05 1.32 -5.85
N TYR A 42 4.17 0.87 -4.96
CA TYR A 42 4.33 -0.40 -4.26
C TYR A 42 4.38 -1.58 -5.23
N VAL A 43 3.46 -1.66 -6.20
CA VAL A 43 3.43 -2.74 -7.20
C VAL A 43 4.69 -2.72 -8.06
N ASP A 44 5.12 -1.54 -8.51
CA ASP A 44 6.29 -1.38 -9.35
C ASP A 44 7.56 -1.81 -8.60
N LEU A 45 7.70 -1.42 -7.33
CA LEU A 45 8.85 -1.78 -6.51
C LEU A 45 8.83 -3.22 -6.02
N MET A 46 7.68 -3.79 -5.68
CA MET A 46 7.61 -5.09 -5.00
C MET A 46 7.26 -6.27 -5.91
N ARG A 47 6.55 -6.03 -7.02
CA ARG A 47 5.99 -7.13 -7.86
C ARG A 47 6.56 -7.19 -9.27
N ARG A 48 7.02 -6.07 -9.86
CA ARG A 48 7.56 -6.08 -11.22
C ARG A 48 8.96 -6.70 -11.29
N PRO A 49 9.36 -7.27 -12.45
CA PRO A 49 10.71 -7.79 -12.66
C PRO A 49 11.79 -6.75 -12.34
N GLY A 50 12.90 -7.21 -11.78
CA GLY A 50 14.02 -6.38 -11.39
C GLY A 50 15.18 -7.23 -10.87
N PRO A 51 16.29 -6.60 -10.48
CA PRO A 51 17.50 -7.32 -10.05
C PRO A 51 17.34 -8.05 -8.70
N LEU A 52 16.35 -7.67 -7.90
CA LEU A 52 16.01 -8.35 -6.64
C LEU A 52 14.81 -9.27 -6.83
N SER A 53 14.89 -10.49 -6.30
CA SER A 53 13.77 -11.41 -6.20
C SER A 53 12.69 -10.84 -5.27
N ARG A 54 11.48 -11.41 -5.33
CA ARG A 54 10.39 -11.00 -4.44
C ARG A 54 10.77 -11.24 -2.97
N GLU A 55 11.38 -12.38 -2.68
CA GLU A 55 11.82 -12.78 -1.33
C GLU A 55 12.86 -11.80 -0.77
N GLN A 56 13.80 -11.33 -1.60
CA GLN A 56 14.81 -10.34 -1.18
C GLN A 56 14.17 -8.99 -0.83
N ARG A 57 13.17 -8.55 -1.62
CA ARG A 57 12.44 -7.30 -1.35
C ARG A 57 11.63 -7.40 -0.06
N GLU A 58 10.94 -8.51 0.16
CA GLU A 58 10.18 -8.77 1.40
C GLU A 58 11.10 -8.91 2.61
N MET A 59 12.29 -9.52 2.47
CA MET A 59 13.29 -9.58 3.55
C MET A 59 13.69 -8.17 4.01
N ILE A 60 13.94 -7.25 3.07
CA ILE A 60 14.22 -5.85 3.41
C ILE A 60 13.02 -5.23 4.12
N ALA A 61 11.80 -5.42 3.60
CA ALA A 61 10.58 -4.88 4.21
C ALA A 61 10.39 -5.36 5.66
N VAL A 62 10.54 -6.66 5.92
CA VAL A 62 10.39 -7.25 7.27
C VAL A 62 11.45 -6.72 8.24
N ILE A 63 12.71 -6.63 7.83
CA ILE A 63 13.78 -6.12 8.70
C ILE A 63 13.55 -4.64 9.03
N VAL A 64 13.21 -3.82 8.03
CA VAL A 64 12.93 -2.39 8.24
C VAL A 64 11.71 -2.20 9.15
N SER A 65 10.64 -2.98 8.96
CA SER A 65 9.46 -2.95 9.83
C SER A 65 9.79 -3.37 11.27
N GLY A 66 10.60 -4.42 11.45
CA GLY A 66 11.04 -4.90 12.75
C GLY A 66 11.86 -3.86 13.52
N ILE A 67 12.82 -3.22 12.84
CA ILE A 67 13.63 -2.13 13.42
C ILE A 67 12.76 -0.95 13.86
N ASN A 68 11.72 -0.63 13.08
CA ASN A 68 10.82 0.48 13.37
C ASN A 68 9.66 0.13 14.32
N GLY A 69 9.54 -1.12 14.78
CA GLY A 69 8.39 -1.55 15.59
C GLY A 69 7.04 -1.39 14.85
N CYS A 70 7.05 -1.47 13.52
CA CYS A 70 5.85 -1.32 12.70
C CYS A 70 5.05 -2.63 12.71
N HIS A 71 3.92 -2.63 13.43
CA HIS A 71 3.13 -3.86 13.67
C HIS A 71 2.22 -4.29 12.52
N TYR A 72 1.72 -3.34 11.73
CA TYR A 72 0.81 -3.61 10.62
C TYR A 72 1.39 -4.62 9.64
#